data_AF-A0A7S3X220-F1
#
_entry.id   AF-A0A7S3X220-F1
#
_cell.length_a   1.000
_cell.length_b   1.000
_cell.length_c   1.000
_cell.angle_alpha   90.00
_cell.angle_beta   90.00
_cell.angle_gamma   90.00
#
_symmetry.space_group_name_H-M   'P 1'
#
loop_
_entity.id
_entity.type
_entity.pdbx_description
1 polymer ?
#
loop_
_entity_poly.entity_id
_entity_poly.type
_entity_poly.pdbx_seq_one_letter_code
_entity_poly.pdbx_strand_id
1 'polypeptide(L)'
;MVPLYSLEAYVALLSRVHEETDKILHFVREFYEAIVIVSFLQFVLVCAGGPRAIVMWDRMPEATGNDGDPDTPVRKKRVLKHLPPFNLCLPPWPSGRLMLRCCVSGTLLYVVIGILSAVGGFIVALMRTDPEAGSPFVVAGEVALSVAQGIAIMSLAELADQFLEELAPLKPFGKFLSVKAVVFLTFWQGLILKGLIKADFFESFLDPHNHWKNSEQIAGGVQNFLICIEMLMASIVHFRVFPPTDYLILEEQLGQQSS
;
A
#
# COMPACT_ATOMS: atom_id res chain seq x y z
N MET A 1 -10.60 -1.27 -2.25
CA MET A 1 -10.12 -0.54 -1.05
C MET A 1 -11.21 0.41 -0.60
N VAL A 2 -11.59 1.37 -1.45
CA VAL A 2 -12.55 2.43 -1.17
C VAL A 2 -13.87 2.00 -0.49
N PRO A 3 -14.60 0.95 -0.94
CA PRO A 3 -15.88 0.58 -0.33
C PRO A 3 -15.74 -0.01 1.08
N LEU A 4 -14.65 -0.70 1.36
CA LEU A 4 -14.40 -1.34 2.65
C LEU A 4 -14.01 -0.33 3.72
N TYR A 5 -13.11 0.60 3.39
CA TYR A 5 -12.72 1.68 4.30
C TYR A 5 -13.89 2.62 4.61
N SER A 6 -14.74 2.92 3.62
CA SER A 6 -15.94 3.74 3.84
C SER A 6 -17.00 3.00 4.65
N LEU A 7 -17.21 1.71 4.42
CA LEU A 7 -18.12 0.89 5.23
C LEU A 7 -17.64 0.82 6.68
N GLU A 8 -16.37 0.52 6.91
CA GLU A 8 -15.81 0.45 8.27
C GLU A 8 -15.89 1.79 8.97
N ALA A 9 -15.45 2.88 8.34
CA ALA A 9 -15.52 4.20 8.95
C ALA A 9 -16.97 4.64 9.22
N TYR A 10 -17.91 4.32 8.32
CA TYR A 10 -19.33 4.58 8.51
C TYR A 10 -19.93 3.76 9.65
N VAL A 11 -19.60 2.46 9.71
CA VAL A 11 -20.03 1.56 10.77
C VAL A 11 -19.42 2.00 12.09
N ALA A 12 -18.12 2.26 12.19
CA ALA A 12 -17.47 2.80 13.40
C ALA A 12 -18.12 4.10 13.91
N LEU A 13 -18.61 4.97 13.01
CA LEU A 13 -19.35 6.17 13.37
C LEU A 13 -20.78 5.90 13.88
N LEU A 14 -21.47 4.91 13.30
CA LEU A 14 -22.85 4.53 13.61
C LEU A 14 -22.99 3.54 14.78
N SER A 15 -22.26 2.43 14.71
CA SER A 15 -22.27 1.35 15.68
C SER A 15 -21.34 1.70 16.84
N ARG A 16 -21.69 2.75 17.59
CA ARG A 16 -21.11 3.05 18.91
C ARG A 16 -21.48 2.02 20.00
N VAL A 17 -21.98 0.83 19.63
CA VAL A 17 -22.68 -0.13 20.52
C VAL A 17 -22.29 -1.61 20.30
N HIS A 18 -21.61 -1.99 19.21
CA HIS A 18 -21.19 -3.38 18.99
C HIS A 18 -19.70 -3.47 18.66
N GLU A 19 -18.85 -3.50 19.71
CA GLU A 19 -17.39 -3.70 19.58
C GLU A 19 -17.03 -4.89 18.69
N GLU A 20 -17.86 -5.93 18.69
CA GLU A 20 -17.66 -7.14 17.89
C GLU A 20 -17.79 -6.90 16.38
N THR A 21 -18.65 -5.98 15.96
CA THR A 21 -18.82 -5.65 14.52
C THR A 21 -17.63 -4.85 14.00
N ASP A 22 -17.12 -3.92 14.82
CA ASP A 22 -15.95 -3.10 14.49
C ASP A 22 -14.69 -3.98 14.35
N LYS A 23 -14.45 -4.89 15.30
CA LYS A 23 -13.35 -5.87 15.24
C LYS A 23 -13.38 -6.74 13.98
N ILE A 24 -14.57 -7.21 13.57
CA ILE A 24 -14.71 -8.04 12.36
C ILE A 24 -14.42 -7.22 11.10
N LEU A 25 -14.95 -5.99 11.01
CA LEU A 25 -14.71 -5.13 9.85
C LEU A 25 -13.23 -4.74 9.72
N HIS A 26 -12.57 -4.46 10.85
CA HIS A 26 -11.13 -4.22 10.90
C HIS A 26 -10.34 -5.41 10.33
N PHE A 27 -10.66 -6.63 10.76
CA PHE A 27 -10.03 -7.85 10.25
C PHE A 27 -10.24 -8.03 8.73
N VAL A 28 -11.48 -7.82 8.26
CA VAL A 28 -11.80 -7.92 6.83
C VAL A 28 -11.03 -6.87 6.01
N ARG A 29 -10.87 -5.65 6.54
CA ARG A 29 -10.06 -4.60 5.92
C ARG A 29 -8.61 -5.04 5.78
N GLU A 30 -7.97 -5.49 6.85
CA GLU A 30 -6.55 -5.90 6.83
C GLU A 30 -6.29 -7.04 5.83
N PHE A 31 -7.19 -8.03 5.81
CA PHE A 31 -7.10 -9.13 4.86
C PHE A 31 -7.25 -8.65 3.40
N TYR A 32 -8.18 -7.73 3.15
CA TYR A 32 -8.39 -7.15 1.83
C TYR A 32 -7.22 -6.27 1.38
N GLU A 33 -6.61 -5.49 2.28
CA GLU A 33 -5.41 -4.71 1.98
C GLU A 33 -4.25 -5.61 1.54
N ALA A 34 -4.05 -6.75 2.23
CA ALA A 34 -3.07 -7.76 1.82
C ALA A 34 -3.34 -8.32 0.41
N ILE A 35 -4.61 -8.63 0.09
CA ILE A 35 -4.98 -9.09 -1.26
C ILE A 35 -4.64 -8.02 -2.30
N VAL A 36 -5.02 -6.77 -2.07
CA VAL A 36 -4.78 -5.67 -3.02
C VAL A 36 -3.29 -5.47 -3.27
N ILE A 37 -2.47 -5.54 -2.23
CA ILE A 37 -1.02 -5.41 -2.34
C ILE A 37 -0.42 -6.55 -3.16
N VAL A 38 -0.86 -7.80 -2.95
CA VAL A 38 -0.42 -8.96 -3.73
C VAL A 38 -0.89 -8.87 -5.19
N SER A 39 -2.15 -8.51 -5.42
CA SER A 39 -2.69 -8.31 -6.77
C SER A 39 -1.94 -7.22 -7.51
N PHE A 40 -1.58 -6.13 -6.83
CA PHE A 40 -0.78 -5.08 -7.44
C PHE A 40 0.65 -5.53 -7.74
N LEU A 41 1.29 -6.29 -6.84
CA LEU A 41 2.59 -6.89 -7.10
C LEU A 41 2.55 -7.81 -8.34
N GLN A 42 1.53 -8.67 -8.45
CA GLN A 42 1.32 -9.54 -9.60
C GLN A 42 1.10 -8.75 -10.88
N PHE A 43 0.30 -7.68 -10.83
CA PHE A 43 0.08 -6.79 -11.96
C PHE A 43 1.39 -6.20 -12.47
N VAL A 44 2.22 -5.64 -11.58
CA VAL A 44 3.53 -5.08 -11.97
C VAL A 44 4.44 -6.16 -12.56
N LEU A 45 4.44 -7.38 -11.99
CA LEU A 45 5.24 -8.50 -12.50
C LEU A 45 4.80 -8.95 -13.90
N VAL A 46 3.50 -8.99 -14.17
CA VAL A 46 2.95 -9.36 -15.48
C VAL A 46 3.30 -8.27 -16.51
N CYS A 47 3.11 -7.00 -16.17
CA CYS A 47 3.47 -5.89 -17.06
C CYS A 47 4.96 -5.84 -17.37
N ALA A 48 5.82 -6.28 -16.45
CA ALA A 48 7.27 -6.38 -16.65
C ALA A 48 7.70 -7.52 -17.60
N GLY A 49 6.77 -8.25 -18.22
CA GLY A 49 7.06 -9.44 -19.03
C GLY A 49 7.40 -10.68 -18.20
N GLY A 50 7.05 -10.67 -16.91
CA GLY A 50 7.29 -11.75 -15.97
C GLY A 50 8.68 -11.78 -15.34
N PRO A 51 8.91 -12.65 -14.34
CA PRO A 51 10.18 -12.70 -13.60
C PRO A 51 11.39 -13.03 -14.49
N ARG A 52 11.17 -13.73 -15.61
CA ARG A 52 12.21 -14.13 -16.56
C ARG A 52 12.67 -12.99 -17.46
N ALA A 53 11.78 -12.09 -17.84
CA ALA A 53 12.15 -10.90 -18.58
C ALA A 53 13.11 -10.04 -17.75
N ILE A 54 12.79 -9.78 -16.48
CA ILE A 54 13.62 -8.96 -15.58
C ILE A 54 15.04 -9.56 -15.38
N VAL A 55 15.14 -10.89 -15.29
CA VAL A 55 16.41 -11.63 -15.21
C VAL A 55 17.27 -11.44 -16.46
N MET A 56 16.64 -11.30 -17.63
CA MET A 56 17.30 -11.17 -18.93
C MET A 56 18.01 -9.83 -19.08
N TRP A 57 17.56 -8.78 -18.40
CA TRP A 57 18.17 -7.45 -18.49
C TRP A 57 19.53 -7.40 -17.81
N ASP A 58 19.72 -8.26 -16.81
CA ASP A 58 20.99 -8.47 -16.13
C ASP A 58 21.99 -9.28 -16.98
N ARG A 59 21.50 -9.94 -18.05
CA ARG A 59 22.32 -10.71 -19.01
C ARG A 59 22.57 -9.96 -20.32
N MET A 60 21.94 -8.80 -20.53
CA MET A 60 22.21 -8.03 -21.74
C MET A 60 23.63 -7.47 -21.66
N PRO A 61 24.49 -7.75 -22.65
CA PRO A 61 25.80 -7.14 -22.71
C PRO A 61 25.63 -5.62 -22.75
N GLU A 62 26.50 -4.89 -22.03
CA GLU A 62 26.62 -3.46 -22.24
C GLU A 62 26.87 -3.26 -23.72
N ALA A 63 26.04 -2.45 -24.37
CA ALA A 63 26.26 -2.05 -25.74
C ALA A 63 27.55 -1.23 -25.79
N THR A 64 28.69 -1.92 -25.91
CA THR A 64 29.95 -1.34 -26.32
C THR A 64 29.68 -0.79 -27.70
N GLY A 65 29.50 0.53 -27.80
CA GLY A 65 28.99 1.20 -29.00
C GLY A 65 29.93 1.17 -30.18
N ASN A 66 30.24 -0.01 -30.72
CA ASN A 66 31.18 -0.14 -31.82
C ASN A 66 30.85 -1.22 -32.87
N ASP A 67 29.60 -1.65 -33.02
CA ASP A 67 29.21 -2.46 -34.18
C ASP A 67 28.11 -1.77 -34.98
N GLY A 68 28.46 -1.45 -36.24
CA GLY A 68 27.69 -0.66 -37.19
C GLY A 68 26.55 -1.41 -37.86
N ASP A 69 25.62 -1.93 -37.07
CA ASP A 69 24.35 -2.49 -37.57
C ASP A 69 23.18 -1.59 -37.14
N PRO A 70 22.48 -0.90 -38.07
CA PRO A 70 21.41 0.03 -37.74
C PRO A 70 20.08 -0.63 -37.30
N ASP A 71 19.91 -1.95 -37.51
CA ASP A 71 18.61 -2.63 -37.39
C ASP A 71 18.45 -3.53 -36.15
N THR A 72 19.44 -3.60 -35.26
CA THR A 72 19.25 -4.26 -33.97
C THR A 72 18.70 -3.29 -32.93
N PRO A 73 17.55 -3.56 -32.28
CA PRO A 73 17.04 -2.73 -31.19
C PRO A 73 17.95 -2.89 -29.96
N VAL A 74 19.01 -2.10 -29.90
CA VAL A 74 19.98 -2.08 -28.79
C VAL A 74 19.30 -1.44 -27.57
N ARG A 75 18.68 -2.27 -26.73
CA ARG A 75 18.09 -1.83 -25.46
C ARG A 75 19.21 -1.51 -24.47
N LYS A 76 19.44 -0.22 -24.17
CA LYS A 76 20.46 0.23 -23.20
C LYS A 76 20.23 -0.42 -21.83
N LYS A 77 21.34 -0.81 -21.15
CA LYS A 77 21.33 -1.30 -19.75
C LYS A 77 20.69 -0.23 -18.86
N ARG A 78 19.51 -0.51 -18.31
CA ARG A 78 18.78 0.43 -17.43
C ARG A 78 19.51 0.53 -16.08
N VAL A 79 19.85 1.76 -15.68
CA VAL A 79 20.43 2.03 -14.36
C VAL A 79 19.30 2.00 -13.33
N LEU A 80 19.27 0.92 -12.54
CA LEU A 80 18.26 0.70 -11.51
C LEU A 80 18.60 1.55 -10.28
N LYS A 81 17.89 2.67 -10.11
CA LYS A 81 18.08 3.62 -9.00
C LYS A 81 17.04 3.38 -7.92
N HIS A 82 17.45 3.57 -6.67
CA HIS A 82 16.52 3.63 -5.53
C HIS A 82 15.70 4.93 -5.56
N LEU A 83 14.49 4.90 -5.00
CA LEU A 83 13.73 6.14 -4.78
C LEU A 83 14.29 6.92 -3.56
N PRO A 84 14.10 8.24 -3.51
CA PRO A 84 14.35 9.02 -2.29
C PRO A 84 13.47 8.49 -1.13
N PRO A 85 13.97 8.38 0.12
CA PRO A 85 15.29 8.79 0.61
C PRO A 85 16.38 7.71 0.50
N PHE A 86 16.05 6.48 0.10
CA PHE A 86 17.02 5.37 0.03
C PHE A 86 18.16 5.62 -0.98
N ASN A 87 17.91 6.43 -2.01
CA ASN A 87 18.96 6.91 -2.93
C ASN A 87 20.10 7.69 -2.24
N LEU A 88 19.89 8.19 -1.01
CA LEU A 88 20.90 8.93 -0.26
C LEU A 88 21.81 8.03 0.59
N CYS A 89 21.32 6.85 1.00
CA CYS A 89 22.02 5.94 1.91
C CYS A 89 22.42 4.60 1.28
N LEU A 90 21.80 4.21 0.16
CA LEU A 90 22.04 2.93 -0.50
C LEU A 90 22.63 3.12 -1.90
N PRO A 91 23.66 2.34 -2.28
CA PRO A 91 24.17 2.32 -3.64
C PRO A 91 23.10 1.75 -4.60
N PRO A 92 23.13 2.10 -5.90
CA PRO A 92 22.16 1.60 -6.88
C PRO A 92 22.14 0.07 -6.93
N TRP A 93 21.00 -0.49 -7.34
CA TRP A 93 20.77 -1.93 -7.31
C TRP A 93 21.83 -2.69 -8.12
N PRO A 94 22.49 -3.72 -7.53
CA PRO A 94 23.54 -4.49 -8.23
C PRO A 94 23.02 -5.32 -9.41
N SER A 95 21.76 -5.76 -9.33
CA SER A 95 21.09 -6.54 -10.38
C SER A 95 19.58 -6.39 -10.30
N GLY A 96 18.91 -6.46 -11.45
CA GLY A 96 17.44 -6.46 -11.51
C GLY A 96 16.82 -7.66 -10.77
N ARG A 97 17.54 -8.80 -10.70
CA ARG A 97 17.12 -9.99 -9.95
C ARG A 97 17.08 -9.75 -8.44
N LEU A 98 18.10 -9.10 -7.91
CA LEU A 98 18.17 -8.81 -6.48
C LEU A 98 17.11 -7.79 -6.08
N MET A 99 16.96 -6.73 -6.88
CA MET A 99 15.87 -5.75 -6.71
C MET A 99 14.51 -6.44 -6.67
N LEU A 100 14.22 -7.29 -7.66
CA LEU A 100 12.95 -8.00 -7.74
C LEU A 100 12.72 -8.88 -6.50
N ARG A 101 13.72 -9.64 -6.07
CA ARG A 101 13.64 -10.50 -4.88
C ARG A 101 13.40 -9.68 -3.63
N CYS A 102 14.14 -8.58 -3.44
CA CYS A 102 13.98 -7.70 -2.30
C CYS A 102 12.60 -7.03 -2.30
N CYS A 103 12.13 -6.55 -3.45
CA CYS A 103 10.83 -5.89 -3.54
C CYS A 103 9.67 -6.86 -3.30
N VAL A 104 9.74 -8.06 -3.88
CA VAL A 104 8.76 -9.14 -3.65
C VAL A 104 8.80 -9.57 -2.19
N SER A 105 9.99 -9.78 -1.62
CA SER A 105 10.16 -10.18 -0.22
C SER A 105 9.61 -9.11 0.74
N GLY A 106 9.93 -7.83 0.51
CA GLY A 106 9.42 -6.72 1.33
C GLY A 106 7.91 -6.59 1.26
N THR A 107 7.32 -6.82 0.09
CA THR A 107 5.87 -6.82 -0.10
C THR A 107 5.20 -8.01 0.61
N LEU A 108 5.79 -9.21 0.51
CA LEU A 108 5.29 -10.41 1.19
C LEU A 108 5.47 -10.35 2.72
N LEU A 109 6.52 -9.66 3.20
CA LEU A 109 6.76 -9.45 4.62
C LEU A 109 5.58 -8.75 5.29
N TYR A 110 5.02 -7.71 4.65
CA TYR A 110 3.82 -7.03 5.15
C TYR A 110 2.62 -7.98 5.23
N VAL A 111 2.38 -8.78 4.19
CA VAL A 111 1.26 -9.75 4.18
C VAL A 111 1.40 -10.76 5.32
N VAL A 112 2.60 -11.28 5.53
CA VAL A 112 2.88 -12.25 6.60
C VAL A 112 2.68 -11.60 7.97
N ILE A 113 3.23 -10.40 8.19
CA ILE A 113 3.08 -9.68 9.47
C ILE A 113 1.61 -9.30 9.71
N GLY A 114 0.87 -8.90 8.67
CA GLY A 114 -0.57 -8.64 8.76
C GLY A 114 -1.36 -9.87 9.19
N ILE A 115 -1.12 -11.03 8.57
CA ILE A 115 -1.76 -12.29 8.96
C ILE A 115 -1.41 -12.65 10.42
N LEU A 116 -0.14 -12.53 10.81
CA LEU A 116 0.29 -12.80 12.19
C LEU A 116 -0.34 -11.84 13.20
N SER A 117 -0.46 -10.56 12.85
CA SER A 117 -1.09 -9.52 13.66
C SER A 117 -2.58 -9.80 13.83
N ALA A 118 -3.27 -10.16 12.74
CA ALA A 118 -4.69 -10.51 12.76
C ALA A 118 -4.96 -11.78 13.60
N VAL A 119 -4.12 -12.81 13.46
CA VAL A 119 -4.19 -14.02 14.31
C VAL A 119 -3.90 -13.68 15.77
N GLY A 120 -2.91 -12.82 16.03
CA GLY A 120 -2.59 -12.33 17.37
C GLY A 120 -3.77 -11.60 18.01
N GLY A 121 -4.41 -10.69 17.27
CA GLY A 121 -5.60 -9.97 17.72
C GLY A 121 -6.77 -10.92 18.03
N PHE A 122 -6.99 -11.94 17.19
CA PHE A 122 -8.01 -12.96 17.44
C PHE A 122 -7.73 -13.78 18.71
N ILE A 123 -6.48 -14.17 18.96
CA ILE A 123 -6.09 -14.89 20.18
C ILE A 123 -6.30 -14.02 21.42
N VAL A 124 -5.92 -12.73 21.36
CA VAL A 124 -6.14 -11.77 22.46
C VAL A 124 -7.63 -11.62 22.75
N ALA A 125 -8.46 -11.54 21.70
CA ALA A 125 -9.91 -11.47 21.83
C ALA A 125 -10.49 -12.73 22.51
N LEU A 126 -10.00 -13.94 22.16
CA LEU A 126 -10.42 -15.19 22.82
C LEU A 126 -10.05 -15.25 24.31
N MET A 127 -8.91 -14.66 24.68
CA MET A 127 -8.44 -14.60 26.07
C MET A 127 -9.23 -13.59 26.91
N ARG A 128 -10.12 -12.78 26.30
CA ARG A 128 -10.84 -11.65 26.94
C ARG A 128 -9.91 -10.68 27.67
N THR A 129 -8.66 -10.61 27.23
CA THR A 129 -7.73 -9.60 27.71
C THR A 129 -8.02 -8.32 26.95
N ASP A 130 -8.30 -7.23 27.65
CA ASP A 130 -8.51 -5.94 26.98
C ASP A 130 -7.26 -5.59 26.16
N PRO A 131 -7.38 -5.41 24.83
CA PRO A 131 -6.25 -5.07 23.96
C PRO A 131 -5.66 -3.70 24.30
N GLU A 132 -6.44 -2.83 24.98
CA GLU A 132 -6.01 -1.52 25.47
C GLU A 132 -5.09 -1.59 26.70
N ALA A 133 -4.77 -2.78 27.21
CA ALA A 133 -3.89 -2.94 28.39
C ALA A 133 -2.44 -2.47 28.17
N GLY A 134 -2.12 -1.82 27.05
CA GLY A 134 -0.81 -1.20 26.82
C GLY A 134 0.34 -2.20 26.89
N SER A 135 0.06 -3.48 26.67
CA SER A 135 1.09 -4.51 26.78
C SER A 135 2.16 -4.22 25.71
N PRO A 136 3.45 -4.26 26.05
CA PRO A 136 4.52 -3.95 25.12
C PRO A 136 4.50 -4.85 23.88
N PHE A 137 3.88 -6.03 23.98
CA PHE A 137 3.69 -6.96 22.87
C PHE A 137 2.69 -6.46 21.81
N VAL A 138 1.53 -5.92 22.23
CA VAL A 138 0.52 -5.37 21.30
C VAL A 138 1.07 -4.15 20.57
N VAL A 139 1.68 -3.23 21.32
CA VAL A 139 2.33 -2.03 20.76
C VAL A 139 3.46 -2.40 19.80
N ALA A 140 4.30 -3.38 20.17
CA ALA A 140 5.36 -3.85 19.27
C ALA A 140 4.79 -4.47 17.98
N GLY A 141 3.66 -5.19 18.05
CA GLY A 141 2.96 -5.74 16.89
C GLY A 141 2.47 -4.66 15.93
N GLU A 142 1.82 -3.61 16.43
CA GLU A 142 1.33 -2.48 15.63
C GLU A 142 2.48 -1.71 14.96
N VAL A 143 3.57 -1.48 15.70
CA VAL A 143 4.78 -0.83 15.17
C VAL A 143 5.42 -1.71 14.09
N ALA A 144 5.54 -3.01 14.31
CA ALA A 144 6.07 -3.95 13.33
C ALA A 144 5.22 -3.96 12.05
N LEU A 145 3.90 -3.97 12.17
CA LEU A 145 2.97 -3.90 11.05
C LEU A 145 3.15 -2.59 10.26
N SER A 146 3.25 -1.45 10.95
CA SER A 146 3.46 -0.13 10.35
C SER A 146 4.79 -0.06 9.58
N VAL A 147 5.87 -0.59 10.16
CA VAL A 147 7.20 -0.65 9.50
C VAL A 147 7.15 -1.57 8.28
N ALA A 148 6.53 -2.73 8.40
CA ALA A 148 6.39 -3.69 7.30
C ALA A 148 5.59 -3.09 6.13
N GLN A 149 4.51 -2.36 6.44
CA GLN A 149 3.71 -1.65 5.45
C GLN A 149 4.56 -0.59 4.72
N GLY A 150 5.36 0.18 5.46
CA GLY A 150 6.31 1.14 4.87
C GLY A 150 7.29 0.48 3.90
N ILE A 151 7.89 -0.65 4.29
CA ILE A 151 8.82 -1.43 3.44
C ILE A 151 8.12 -1.94 2.17
N ALA A 152 6.91 -2.49 2.29
CA ALA A 152 6.12 -2.99 1.17
C ALA A 152 5.79 -1.87 0.17
N ILE A 153 5.35 -0.72 0.68
CA ILE A 153 4.98 0.44 -0.14
C ILE A 153 6.21 1.03 -0.86
N MET A 154 7.37 1.05 -0.22
CA MET A 154 8.62 1.50 -0.84
C MET A 154 9.11 0.51 -1.89
N SER A 155 9.07 -0.79 -1.58
CA SER A 155 9.38 -1.88 -2.50
C SER A 155 8.54 -1.82 -3.78
N LEU A 156 7.23 -1.62 -3.62
CA LEU A 156 6.31 -1.47 -4.75
C LEU A 156 6.55 -0.18 -5.54
N ALA A 157 6.93 0.92 -4.88
CA ALA A 157 7.25 2.17 -5.55
C ALA A 157 8.49 2.05 -6.42
N GLU A 158 9.55 1.41 -5.89
CA GLU A 158 10.78 1.14 -6.65
C GLU A 158 10.50 0.25 -7.86
N LEU A 159 9.71 -0.79 -7.67
CA LEU A 159 9.30 -1.66 -8.76
C LEU A 159 8.52 -0.88 -9.82
N ALA A 160 7.51 -0.10 -9.42
CA ALA A 160 6.67 0.66 -10.33
C ALA A 160 7.44 1.73 -11.13
N ASP A 161 8.39 2.43 -10.51
CA ASP A 161 9.23 3.42 -11.16
C ASP A 161 10.14 2.80 -12.23
N GLN A 162 10.76 1.66 -11.93
CA GLN A 162 11.66 0.97 -12.86
C GLN A 162 10.94 0.37 -14.08
N PHE A 163 9.66 0.02 -13.94
CA PHE A 163 8.84 -0.49 -15.05
C PHE A 163 8.03 0.59 -15.74
N LEU A 164 8.14 1.87 -15.34
CA LEU A 164 7.29 2.97 -15.82
C LEU A 164 7.23 3.09 -17.35
N GLU A 165 8.35 2.85 -18.04
CA GLU A 165 8.43 2.90 -19.51
C GLU A 165 7.68 1.76 -20.20
N GLU A 166 7.69 0.55 -19.63
CA GLU A 166 6.94 -0.61 -20.18
C GLU A 166 5.45 -0.50 -19.90
N LEU A 167 5.15 0.23 -18.83
CA LEU A 167 3.86 0.57 -18.32
C LEU A 167 3.26 1.83 -19.00
N ALA A 168 4.05 2.60 -19.76
CA ALA A 168 3.65 3.86 -20.40
C ALA A 168 2.33 3.81 -21.21
N PRO A 169 2.01 2.76 -22.00
CA PRO A 169 0.75 2.71 -22.75
C PRO A 169 -0.49 2.60 -21.84
N LEU A 170 -0.35 2.09 -20.60
CA LEU A 170 -1.47 1.86 -19.67
C LEU A 170 -1.69 2.98 -18.65
N LYS A 171 -0.92 4.09 -18.70
CA LYS A 171 -0.89 5.20 -17.72
C LYS A 171 -1.00 4.76 -16.23
N PRO A 172 -0.21 3.78 -15.77
CA PRO A 172 -0.42 3.15 -14.47
C PRO A 172 0.11 3.97 -13.31
N PHE A 173 0.89 5.03 -13.56
CA PHE A 173 1.32 5.94 -12.51
C PHE A 173 0.13 6.70 -11.91
N GLY A 174 -0.85 7.12 -12.72
CA GLY A 174 -2.09 7.72 -12.22
C GLY A 174 -2.92 6.73 -11.41
N LYS A 175 -2.98 5.47 -11.86
CA LYS A 175 -3.67 4.35 -11.18
C LYS A 175 -3.03 4.02 -9.84
N PHE A 176 -1.72 3.82 -9.81
CA PHE A 176 -0.95 3.54 -8.60
C PHE A 176 -0.97 4.72 -7.63
N LEU A 177 -0.76 5.94 -8.11
CA LEU A 177 -0.82 7.15 -7.30
C LEU A 177 -2.22 7.35 -6.71
N SER A 178 -3.30 7.03 -7.44
CA SER A 178 -4.66 7.13 -6.90
C SER A 178 -4.91 6.21 -5.71
N VAL A 179 -4.41 4.96 -5.77
CA VAL A 179 -4.53 3.99 -4.67
C VAL A 179 -3.61 4.38 -3.50
N LYS A 180 -2.41 4.87 -3.80
CA LYS A 180 -1.39 5.20 -2.80
C LYS A 180 -1.62 6.54 -2.10
N ALA A 181 -2.20 7.53 -2.79
CA ALA A 181 -2.56 8.82 -2.21
C ALA A 181 -3.52 8.63 -1.02
N VAL A 182 -4.42 7.65 -1.12
CA VAL A 182 -5.38 7.32 -0.07
C VAL A 182 -4.68 6.80 1.20
N VAL A 183 -3.75 5.86 1.05
CA VAL A 183 -2.99 5.33 2.20
C VAL A 183 -2.09 6.41 2.82
N PHE A 184 -1.54 7.31 2.00
CA PHE A 184 -0.68 8.38 2.48
C PHE A 184 -1.46 9.44 3.25
N LEU A 185 -2.62 9.86 2.74
CA LEU A 185 -3.48 10.85 3.40
C LEU A 185 -4.01 10.32 4.73
N THR A 186 -4.48 9.08 4.78
CA THR A 186 -4.92 8.45 6.04
C THR A 186 -3.80 8.33 7.08
N PHE A 187 -2.56 8.03 6.67
CA PHE A 187 -1.39 8.06 7.56
C PHE A 187 -1.13 9.45 8.15
N TRP A 188 -1.08 10.50 7.31
CA TRP A 188 -0.84 11.87 7.79
C TRP A 188 -1.98 12.39 8.68
N GLN A 189 -3.22 12.03 8.38
CA GLN A 189 -4.36 12.32 9.26
C GLN A 189 -4.15 11.71 10.65
N GLY A 190 -3.75 10.42 10.72
CA GLY A 190 -3.46 9.77 11.99
C GLY A 190 -2.31 10.41 12.76
N LEU A 191 -1.23 10.81 12.08
CA LEU A 191 -0.09 11.50 12.72
C LEU A 191 -0.47 12.88 13.24
N ILE A 192 -1.22 13.65 12.45
CA ILE A 192 -1.75 14.96 12.84
C ILE A 192 -2.66 14.81 14.05
N LEU A 193 -3.62 13.88 14.03
CA LEU A 193 -4.56 13.67 15.14
C LEU A 193 -3.87 13.20 16.42
N LYS A 194 -2.88 12.31 16.33
CA LYS A 194 -2.02 11.95 17.48
C LYS A 194 -1.25 13.15 18.02
N GLY A 195 -0.79 14.05 17.14
CA GLY A 195 -0.19 15.32 17.53
C GLY A 195 -1.17 16.25 18.25
N LEU A 196 -2.41 16.36 17.76
CA LEU A 196 -3.47 17.18 18.38
C LEU A 196 -3.89 16.64 19.76
N ILE A 197 -3.91 15.31 19.95
CA ILE A 197 -4.14 14.70 21.27
C ILE A 197 -3.03 15.13 22.24
N LYS A 198 -1.76 15.06 21.82
CA LYS A 198 -0.62 15.47 22.66
C LYS A 198 -0.56 16.98 22.95
N ALA A 199 -1.23 17.78 22.14
CA ALA A 199 -1.33 19.23 22.31
C ALA A 199 -2.57 19.65 23.11
N ASP A 200 -3.28 18.69 23.71
CA ASP A 200 -4.51 18.89 24.50
C ASP A 200 -5.61 19.67 23.75
N PHE A 201 -5.57 19.66 22.40
CA PHE A 201 -6.51 20.42 21.57
C PHE A 201 -7.96 19.97 21.76
N PHE A 202 -8.15 18.66 22.02
CA PHE A 202 -9.47 18.07 22.20
C PHE A 202 -10.06 18.29 23.60
N GLU A 203 -9.28 18.77 24.58
CA GLU A 203 -9.79 19.00 25.94
C GLU A 203 -10.89 20.06 25.99
N SER A 204 -10.82 21.06 25.10
CA SER A 204 -11.87 22.09 24.98
C SER A 204 -13.19 21.57 24.43
N PHE A 205 -13.21 20.37 23.85
CA PHE A 205 -14.39 19.71 23.29
C PHE A 205 -14.91 18.57 24.17
N LEU A 206 -14.23 18.27 25.29
CA LEU A 206 -14.70 17.36 26.32
C LEU A 206 -15.82 18.04 27.11
N ASP A 207 -17.05 17.57 26.92
CA ASP A 207 -18.20 18.01 27.69
C ASP A 207 -18.66 16.85 28.59
N PRO A 208 -18.82 17.05 29.91
CA PRO A 208 -19.36 16.04 30.82
C PRO A 208 -20.74 15.49 30.41
N HIS A 209 -21.50 16.25 29.61
CA HIS A 209 -22.80 15.84 29.08
C HIS A 209 -22.71 15.16 27.71
N ASN A 210 -21.55 15.14 27.06
CA ASN A 210 -21.34 14.43 25.80
C ASN A 210 -20.86 12.99 26.02
N HIS A 211 -21.20 12.12 25.08
CA HIS A 211 -20.87 10.69 25.12
C HIS A 211 -19.40 10.38 24.80
N TRP A 212 -18.57 11.38 24.51
CA TRP A 212 -17.15 11.23 24.20
C TRP A 212 -16.33 11.49 25.45
N LYS A 213 -15.82 10.43 26.08
CA LYS A 213 -15.20 10.51 27.40
C LYS A 213 -13.71 10.85 27.35
N ASN A 214 -13.06 10.50 26.24
CA ASN A 214 -11.61 10.65 26.07
C ASN A 214 -11.28 11.38 24.76
N SER A 215 -10.21 12.18 24.79
CA SER A 215 -9.65 12.86 23.61
C SER A 215 -9.30 11.89 22.46
N GLU A 216 -8.89 10.67 22.79
CA GLU A 216 -8.59 9.61 21.82
C GLU A 216 -9.83 9.16 21.04
N GLN A 217 -10.98 9.04 21.71
CA GLN A 217 -12.23 8.68 21.06
C GLN A 217 -12.65 9.78 20.08
N ILE A 218 -12.60 11.04 20.51
CA ILE A 218 -12.92 12.20 19.66
C ILE A 218 -12.03 12.22 18.43
N ALA A 219 -10.72 12.04 18.61
CA ALA A 219 -9.76 11.98 17.53
C ALA A 219 -10.05 10.82 16.57
N GLY A 220 -10.35 9.62 17.07
CA GLY A 220 -10.75 8.46 16.26
C GLY A 220 -12.03 8.73 15.45
N GLY A 221 -13.03 9.36 16.06
CA GLY A 221 -14.25 9.78 15.37
C GLY A 221 -14.00 10.78 14.25
N VAL A 222 -13.16 11.79 14.50
CA VAL A 222 -12.73 12.77 13.48
C VAL A 222 -11.96 12.08 12.36
N GLN A 223 -11.06 11.14 12.68
CA GLN A 223 -10.33 10.36 11.69
C GLN A 223 -11.27 9.57 10.79
N ASN A 224 -12.21 8.84 11.38
CA ASN A 224 -13.19 8.04 10.64
C ASN A 224 -14.07 8.92 9.73
N PHE A 225 -14.46 10.10 10.20
CA PHE A 225 -15.19 11.06 9.38
C PHE A 225 -14.36 11.56 8.18
N LEU A 226 -13.08 11.90 8.38
CA LEU A 226 -12.18 12.32 7.31
C LEU A 226 -11.95 11.19 6.30
N ILE A 227 -11.78 9.94 6.76
CA ILE A 227 -11.67 8.74 5.92
C ILE A 227 -12.90 8.59 5.02
N CYS A 228 -14.12 8.80 5.53
CA CYS A 228 -15.34 8.73 4.72
C CYS A 228 -15.32 9.74 3.54
N ILE A 229 -14.91 10.99 3.79
CA ILE A 229 -14.80 12.03 2.76
C ILE A 229 -13.71 11.66 1.75
N GLU A 230 -12.59 11.15 2.23
CA GLU A 230 -11.46 10.73 1.41
C GLU A 230 -11.83 9.58 0.48
N MET A 231 -12.52 8.56 0.99
CA MET A 231 -13.02 7.44 0.19
C MET A 231 -14.01 7.92 -0.88
N LEU A 232 -14.87 8.90 -0.58
CA LEU A 232 -15.76 9.49 -1.57
C LEU A 232 -14.96 10.11 -2.73
N MET A 233 -13.95 10.93 -2.43
CA MET A 233 -13.08 11.52 -3.46
C MET A 233 -12.32 10.44 -4.25
N ALA A 234 -11.77 9.44 -3.55
CA ALA A 234 -11.06 8.33 -4.17
C ALA A 234 -11.95 7.54 -5.14
N SER A 235 -13.23 7.35 -4.81
CA SER A 235 -14.19 6.68 -5.71
C SER A 235 -14.36 7.41 -7.05
N ILE A 236 -14.43 8.74 -7.01
CA ILE A 236 -14.57 9.59 -8.20
C ILE A 236 -13.31 9.53 -9.05
N VAL A 237 -12.14 9.58 -8.40
CA VAL A 237 -10.83 9.47 -9.08
C VAL A 237 -10.68 8.09 -9.73
N HIS A 238 -11.00 7.01 -9.01
CA HIS A 238 -10.91 5.65 -9.54
C HIS A 238 -11.78 5.45 -10.76
N PHE A 239 -13.00 6.02 -10.78
CA PHE A 239 -13.88 5.96 -11.94
C PHE A 239 -13.26 6.60 -13.19
N ARG A 240 -12.43 7.64 -13.03
CA ARG A 240 -11.74 8.33 -14.13
C ARG A 240 -10.44 7.64 -14.54
N VAL A 241 -9.78 7.01 -13.58
CA VAL A 241 -8.41 6.47 -13.73
C VAL A 241 -8.42 5.00 -14.19
N PHE A 242 -9.53 4.27 -14.00
CA PHE A 242 -9.72 2.89 -14.47
C PHE A 242 -10.88 2.77 -15.49
N PRO A 243 -10.76 3.33 -16.71
CA PRO A 243 -11.76 3.13 -17.76
C PRO A 243 -11.80 1.67 -18.26
N PRO A 244 -12.99 1.15 -18.67
CA PRO A 244 -13.13 -0.22 -19.19
C PRO A 244 -12.28 -0.52 -20.44
N THR A 245 -11.88 0.51 -21.17
CA THR A 245 -11.09 0.41 -22.41
C THR A 245 -9.68 -0.15 -22.16
N ASP A 246 -9.14 -0.01 -20.94
CA ASP A 246 -7.81 -0.51 -20.61
C ASP A 246 -7.72 -2.04 -20.62
N TYR A 247 -8.83 -2.74 -20.37
CA TYR A 247 -8.87 -4.20 -20.40
C TYR A 247 -8.73 -4.75 -21.82
N LEU A 248 -9.26 -4.03 -22.83
CA LEU A 248 -9.16 -4.41 -24.24
C LEU A 248 -7.72 -4.30 -24.74
N ILE A 249 -7.00 -3.24 -24.32
CA ILE A 249 -5.59 -3.04 -24.66
C ILE A 249 -4.72 -4.14 -24.02
N LEU A 250 -5.04 -4.53 -22.78
CA LEU A 250 -4.32 -5.59 -22.07
C LEU A 250 -4.53 -6.95 -22.74
N GLU A 251 -5.75 -7.25 -23.20
CA GLU A 251 -6.06 -8.48 -23.93
C GLU A 251 -5.31 -8.57 -25.26
N GLU A 252 -5.22 -7.47 -26.01
CA GLU A 252 -4.47 -7.39 -27.26
C GLU A 252 -2.95 -7.60 -27.06
N GLN A 253 -2.39 -7.02 -25.99
CA GLN A 253 -0.98 -7.19 -25.61
C GLN A 253 -0.65 -8.63 -25.17
N LEU A 254 -1.55 -9.27 -24.41
CA LEU A 254 -1.39 -10.66 -23.98
C LEU A 254 -1.54 -11.65 -25.16
N GLY A 255 -2.44 -11.35 -26.10
CA GLY A 255 -2.57 -12.11 -27.35
C GLY A 255 -1.29 -12.09 -28.17
N GLN A 256 -0.65 -10.92 -28.30
CA GLN A 256 0.60 -10.75 -29.04
C GLN A 256 1.82 -11.42 -28.39
N GLN A 257 1.86 -11.58 -27.05
CA GLN A 257 2.94 -12.33 -26.39
C GLN A 257 2.79 -13.85 -26.47
N SER A 258 1.61 -14.35 -26.86
CA SER A 258 1.32 -15.79 -26.95
C SER A 258 1.48 -16.38 -28.36
N SER A 259 1.66 -15.54 -29.38
CA SER A 259 1.93 -15.92 -30.78
C SER A 259 3.43 -15.83 -31.09
#